data_AF-A0A8B5ZNQ5-F1
#
_entry.id   AF-A0A8B5ZNQ5-F1
#
_cell.length_a   1.000
_cell.length_b   1.000
_cell.length_c   1.000
_cell.angle_alpha   90.00
_cell.angle_beta   90.00
_cell.angle_gamma   90.00
#
_symmetry.space_group_name_H-M   'P 1'
#
loop_
_entity.id
_entity.type
_entity.pdbx_description
1 polymer ?
#
loop_
_entity_poly.entity_id
_entity_poly.type
_entity_poly.pdbx_seq_one_letter_code
_entity_poly.pdbx_strand_id
1 'polypeptide(L)'
;MFMTPDQQDAKKGILLAISAYTMWGIAPIYFKALGAVSALEILSHRVVWSFVLLAVLIHLGRRWRSVVGVVHTPRKFWLLLVTALLVGGNWLIFIWSINANHMLDASLGYYINPLLNVLLGMLFLGERLRKLQWFAVALAAIGVGIQLVVFGSVPIVAIALATSFGFYGLLRKKIQVDAQTGLFLETLFMLPAAAIYLIWLADTPTSDMALNTWQLNLLLVCAGVVTTLPLLCFTGAAARLKLSTLGFFQYIGPSLMFLLAVLVYGEAFTSDKAITFAFIWSALVIFSIDGLKTGHAARRARRD
;
A
#
# COMPACT_ATOMS: atom_id res chain seq x y z
N MET A 1 23.47 -8.62 23.74
CA MET A 1 22.89 -9.73 22.94
C MET A 1 22.76 -9.27 21.49
N PHE A 2 23.75 -9.59 20.65
CA PHE A 2 23.77 -9.17 19.25
C PHE A 2 22.74 -9.99 18.45
N MET A 3 21.86 -9.32 17.71
CA MET A 3 20.87 -9.97 16.85
C MET A 3 21.56 -10.45 15.56
N THR A 4 21.17 -11.62 15.03
CA THR A 4 21.70 -12.09 13.74
C THR A 4 21.19 -11.21 12.58
N PRO A 5 21.92 -11.10 11.46
CA PRO A 5 21.51 -10.30 10.30
C PRO A 5 20.07 -10.59 9.82
N ASP A 6 19.68 -11.87 9.73
CA ASP A 6 18.31 -12.28 9.34
C ASP A 6 17.23 -11.78 10.33
N GLN A 7 17.53 -11.74 11.63
CA GLN A 7 16.59 -11.24 12.64
C GLN A 7 16.49 -9.71 12.62
N GLN A 8 17.59 -9.02 12.32
CA GLN A 8 17.58 -7.57 12.14
C GLN A 8 16.79 -7.18 10.90
N ASP A 9 16.92 -7.94 9.80
CA ASP A 9 16.18 -7.68 8.57
C ASP A 9 14.68 -7.96 8.70
N ALA A 10 14.29 -9.03 9.41
CA ALA A 10 12.88 -9.27 9.72
C ALA A 10 12.27 -8.17 10.60
N LYS A 11 12.98 -7.71 11.64
CA LYS A 11 12.52 -6.59 12.49
C LYS A 11 12.36 -5.29 11.71
N LYS A 12 13.35 -4.95 10.87
CA LYS A 12 13.26 -3.79 9.98
C LYS A 12 12.05 -3.91 9.06
N GLY A 13 11.81 -5.09 8.49
CA GLY A 13 10.63 -5.37 7.67
C GLY A 13 9.31 -5.11 8.41
N ILE A 14 9.20 -5.56 9.68
CA ILE A 14 8.01 -5.33 10.51
C ILE A 14 7.78 -3.83 10.77
N LEU A 15 8.83 -3.09 11.18
CA LEU A 15 8.72 -1.66 11.42
C LEU A 15 8.30 -0.89 10.16
N LEU A 16 8.87 -1.26 9.01
CA LEU A 16 8.49 -0.68 7.72
C LEU A 16 7.03 -1.00 7.36
N ALA A 17 6.56 -2.23 7.59
CA ALA A 17 5.17 -2.60 7.35
C ALA A 17 4.20 -1.79 8.23
N ILE A 18 4.45 -1.74 9.54
CA ILE A 18 3.63 -0.95 10.48
C ILE A 18 3.62 0.52 10.07
N SER A 19 4.78 1.08 9.73
CA SER A 19 4.89 2.48 9.30
C SER A 19 4.07 2.74 8.02
N ALA A 20 4.19 1.87 7.01
CA ALA A 20 3.45 1.99 5.76
C ALA A 20 1.93 2.00 6.00
N TYR A 21 1.41 1.00 6.71
CA TYR A 21 -0.03 0.85 6.90
C TYR A 21 -0.61 1.84 7.91
N THR A 22 0.20 2.32 8.87
CA THR A 22 -0.22 3.41 9.75
C THR A 22 -0.36 4.71 8.96
N MET A 23 0.64 5.06 8.15
CA MET A 23 0.58 6.27 7.32
C MET A 23 -0.58 6.21 6.32
N TRP A 24 -0.83 5.06 5.68
CA TRP A 24 -2.02 4.91 4.84
C TRP A 24 -3.32 4.98 5.62
N GLY A 25 -3.37 4.41 6.83
CA GLY A 25 -4.55 4.44 7.69
C GLY A 25 -5.00 5.86 8.05
N ILE A 26 -4.05 6.80 8.21
CA ILE A 26 -4.35 8.21 8.52
C ILE A 26 -4.42 9.12 7.28
N ALA A 27 -4.07 8.61 6.10
CA ALA A 27 -4.09 9.37 4.86
C ALA A 27 -5.45 10.04 4.52
N PRO A 28 -6.63 9.48 4.87
CA PRO A 28 -7.90 10.15 4.63
C PRO A 28 -8.00 11.56 5.24
N ILE A 29 -7.32 11.85 6.36
CA ILE A 29 -7.27 13.20 6.96
C ILE A 29 -6.68 14.19 5.97
N TYR A 30 -5.55 13.82 5.37
CA TYR A 30 -4.85 14.64 4.39
C TYR A 30 -5.68 14.83 3.11
N PHE A 31 -6.29 13.77 2.58
CA PHE A 31 -7.11 13.88 1.37
C PHE A 31 -8.40 14.67 1.58
N LYS A 32 -8.98 14.67 2.79
CA LYS A 32 -10.13 15.50 3.13
C LYS A 32 -9.77 17.01 3.09
N ALA A 33 -8.55 17.37 3.45
CA ALA A 33 -8.06 18.75 3.34
C ALA A 33 -7.89 19.21 1.86
N LEU A 34 -7.76 18.27 0.92
CA LEU A 34 -7.70 18.51 -0.52
C LEU A 34 -9.07 18.40 -1.21
N GLY A 35 -10.18 18.37 -0.48
CA GLY A 35 -11.51 18.09 -1.04
C GLY A 35 -12.00 19.02 -2.16
N ALA A 36 -11.39 20.19 -2.32
CA ALA A 36 -11.66 21.13 -3.42
C ALA A 36 -10.91 20.79 -4.73
N VAL A 37 -9.90 19.91 -4.67
CA VAL A 37 -9.03 19.56 -5.80
C VAL A 37 -9.53 18.28 -6.45
N SER A 38 -9.54 18.25 -7.79
CA SER A 38 -9.94 17.05 -8.51
C SER A 38 -9.00 15.88 -8.27
N ALA A 39 -9.51 14.65 -8.25
CA ALA A 39 -8.72 13.47 -7.94
C ALA A 39 -7.57 13.22 -8.95
N LEU A 40 -7.77 13.55 -10.24
CA LEU A 40 -6.72 13.44 -11.28
C LEU A 40 -5.61 14.47 -11.11
N GLU A 41 -5.94 15.65 -10.60
CA GLU A 41 -4.97 16.69 -10.28
C GLU A 41 -4.16 16.32 -9.03
N ILE A 42 -4.81 15.80 -7.99
CA ILE A 42 -4.11 15.21 -6.83
C ILE A 42 -3.16 14.10 -7.27
N LEU A 43 -3.61 13.19 -8.16
CA LEU A 43 -2.81 12.11 -8.72
C LEU A 43 -1.58 12.62 -9.48
N SER A 44 -1.77 13.66 -10.29
CA SER A 44 -0.69 14.19 -11.11
C SER A 44 0.33 14.93 -10.26
N HIS A 45 -0.12 15.76 -9.31
CA HIS A 45 0.77 16.42 -8.34
C HIS A 45 1.54 15.41 -7.50
N ARG A 46 0.90 14.36 -6.99
CA ARG A 46 1.66 13.34 -6.24
C ARG A 46 2.71 12.68 -7.11
N VAL A 47 2.47 12.39 -8.40
CA VAL A 47 3.49 11.78 -9.27
C VAL A 47 4.68 12.73 -9.45
N VAL A 48 4.41 14.00 -9.79
CA VAL A 48 5.46 15.01 -10.00
C VAL A 48 6.28 15.22 -8.73
N TRP A 49 5.63 15.45 -7.59
CA TRP A 49 6.34 15.74 -6.34
C TRP A 49 7.00 14.50 -5.73
N SER A 50 6.46 13.30 -5.99
CA SER A 50 7.14 12.03 -5.67
C SER A 50 8.41 11.87 -6.48
N PHE A 51 8.37 12.17 -7.78
CA PHE A 51 9.56 12.14 -8.64
C PHE A 51 10.63 13.11 -8.12
N VAL A 52 10.26 14.35 -7.80
CA VAL A 52 11.19 15.34 -7.24
C VAL A 52 11.79 14.85 -5.92
N LEU A 53 10.96 14.38 -4.98
CA LEU A 53 11.42 13.82 -3.71
C LEU A 53 12.40 12.66 -3.91
N LEU A 54 12.06 11.71 -4.78
CA LEU A 54 12.88 10.53 -5.05
C LEU A 54 14.17 10.91 -5.80
N ALA A 55 14.13 11.87 -6.72
CA ALA A 55 15.33 12.40 -7.38
C ALA A 55 16.31 12.99 -6.36
N VAL A 56 15.82 13.78 -5.41
CA VAL A 56 16.62 14.32 -4.30
C VAL A 56 17.21 13.19 -3.46
N LEU A 57 16.40 12.20 -3.07
CA LEU A 57 16.87 11.06 -2.27
C LEU A 57 17.92 10.21 -3.01
N ILE A 58 17.75 9.98 -4.31
CA ILE A 58 18.73 9.27 -5.15
C ILE A 58 20.02 10.06 -5.27
N HIS A 59 19.94 11.38 -5.47
CA HIS A 59 21.09 12.26 -5.58
C HIS A 59 21.89 12.31 -4.28
N LEU A 60 21.24 12.59 -3.15
CA LEU A 60 21.87 12.60 -1.82
C LEU A 60 22.41 11.22 -1.42
N GLY A 61 21.67 10.16 -1.77
CA GLY A 61 22.08 8.78 -1.54
C GLY A 61 23.15 8.26 -2.52
N ARG A 62 23.56 9.06 -3.51
CA ARG A 62 24.51 8.70 -4.59
C ARG A 62 24.15 7.40 -5.31
N ARG A 63 22.85 7.13 -5.50
CA ARG A 63 22.31 5.87 -6.03
C ARG A 63 22.15 5.84 -7.56
N TRP A 64 22.62 6.86 -8.28
CA TRP A 64 22.50 6.94 -9.74
C TRP A 64 23.08 5.72 -10.47
N ARG A 65 24.17 5.13 -9.97
CA ARG A 65 24.73 3.89 -10.53
C ARG A 65 23.75 2.71 -10.44
N SER A 66 22.96 2.63 -9.37
CA SER A 66 21.90 1.62 -9.22
C SER A 66 20.78 1.83 -10.23
N VAL A 67 20.35 3.09 -10.41
CA VAL A 67 19.34 3.46 -11.41
C VAL A 67 19.78 3.04 -12.80
N VAL A 68 20.99 3.45 -13.21
CA VAL A 68 21.57 3.10 -14.51
C VAL A 68 21.71 1.58 -14.68
N GLY A 69 22.18 0.87 -13.64
CA GLY A 69 22.29 -0.58 -13.66
C GLY A 69 20.94 -1.30 -13.87
N VAL A 70 19.85 -0.77 -13.30
CA VAL A 70 18.51 -1.31 -13.51
C VAL A 70 18.02 -1.05 -14.93
N VAL A 71 18.23 0.16 -15.47
CA VAL A 71 17.85 0.51 -16.85
C VAL A 71 18.58 -0.37 -17.87
N HIS A 72 19.85 -0.67 -17.64
CA HIS A 72 20.64 -1.58 -18.49
C HIS A 72 20.36 -3.07 -18.26
N THR A 73 19.44 -3.43 -17.36
CA THR A 73 19.01 -4.82 -17.15
C THR A 73 17.59 -4.99 -17.70
N PRO A 74 17.40 -5.44 -18.97
CA PRO A 74 16.09 -5.45 -19.64
C PRO A 74 14.98 -6.10 -18.83
N ARG A 75 15.28 -7.24 -18.18
CA ARG A 75 14.30 -7.95 -17.34
C ARG A 75 13.81 -7.09 -16.16
N LYS A 76 14.70 -6.37 -15.46
CA LYS A 76 14.33 -5.50 -14.34
C LYS A 76 13.61 -4.25 -14.84
N PHE A 77 14.06 -3.68 -15.96
CA PHE A 77 13.41 -2.54 -16.59
C PHE A 77 11.94 -2.84 -16.93
N TRP A 78 11.68 -3.92 -17.68
CA TRP A 78 10.32 -4.29 -18.07
C TRP A 78 9.43 -4.68 -16.89
N LEU A 79 9.98 -5.38 -15.89
CA LEU A 79 9.23 -5.68 -14.67
C LEU A 79 8.88 -4.41 -13.88
N LEU A 80 9.75 -3.40 -13.85
CA LEU A 80 9.44 -2.10 -13.24
C LEU A 80 8.40 -1.32 -14.04
N LEU A 81 8.41 -1.41 -15.37
CA LEU A 81 7.36 -0.81 -16.17
C LEU A 81 6.02 -1.47 -15.88
N VAL A 82 5.97 -2.79 -15.78
CA VAL A 82 4.75 -3.52 -15.38
C VAL A 82 4.31 -3.12 -13.97
N THR A 83 5.21 -2.99 -12.99
CA THR A 83 4.82 -2.53 -11.64
C THR A 83 4.34 -1.07 -11.64
N ALA A 84 4.92 -0.20 -12.46
CA ALA A 84 4.45 1.17 -12.66
C ALA A 84 3.03 1.20 -13.24
N LEU A 85 2.75 0.36 -14.24
CA LEU A 85 1.40 0.23 -14.82
C LEU A 85 0.40 -0.37 -13.82
N LEU A 86 0.80 -1.37 -13.03
CA LEU A 86 -0.06 -1.95 -12.00
C LEU A 86 -0.41 -0.93 -10.92
N VAL A 87 0.58 -0.19 -10.41
CA VAL A 87 0.35 0.78 -9.32
C VAL A 87 -0.35 2.04 -9.84
N GLY A 88 -0.01 2.52 -11.03
CA GLY A 88 -0.68 3.64 -11.68
C GLY A 88 -2.12 3.31 -12.07
N GLY A 89 -2.34 2.13 -12.66
CA GLY A 89 -3.68 1.60 -12.95
C GLY A 89 -4.51 1.39 -11.69
N ASN A 90 -3.89 0.89 -10.62
CA ASN A 90 -4.55 0.78 -9.31
C ASN A 90 -5.04 2.14 -8.80
N TRP A 91 -4.20 3.18 -8.85
CA TRP A 91 -4.60 4.53 -8.45
C TRP A 91 -5.70 5.10 -9.35
N LEU A 92 -5.62 4.86 -10.66
CA LEU A 92 -6.64 5.30 -11.60
C LEU A 92 -7.99 4.64 -11.32
N ILE A 93 -8.03 3.32 -11.12
CA ILE A 93 -9.26 2.58 -10.75
C ILE A 93 -9.82 3.12 -9.45
N PHE A 94 -8.96 3.36 -8.45
CA PHE A 94 -9.37 3.92 -7.18
C PHE A 94 -10.01 5.31 -7.35
N ILE A 95 -9.37 6.19 -8.11
CA ILE A 95 -9.88 7.54 -8.39
C ILE A 95 -11.19 7.50 -9.17
N TRP A 96 -11.25 6.69 -10.23
CA TRP A 96 -12.45 6.49 -11.02
C TRP A 96 -13.60 5.98 -10.16
N SER A 97 -13.32 5.03 -9.24
CA SER A 97 -14.36 4.46 -8.36
C SER A 97 -14.97 5.50 -7.43
N ILE A 98 -14.18 6.44 -6.92
CA ILE A 98 -14.69 7.53 -6.09
C ILE A 98 -15.61 8.43 -6.93
N ASN A 99 -15.17 8.82 -8.12
CA ASN A 99 -15.94 9.71 -9.00
C ASN A 99 -17.22 9.05 -9.54
N ALA A 100 -17.21 7.73 -9.74
CA ALA A 100 -18.35 6.96 -10.24
C ALA A 100 -19.28 6.46 -9.12
N ASN A 101 -19.16 6.97 -7.88
CA ASN A 101 -19.93 6.55 -6.71
C ASN A 101 -19.76 5.07 -6.29
N HIS A 102 -18.66 4.43 -6.70
CA HIS A 102 -18.23 3.07 -6.33
C HIS A 102 -17.24 3.07 -5.15
N MET A 103 -17.34 4.04 -4.24
CA MET A 103 -16.43 4.15 -3.08
C MET A 103 -16.53 2.92 -2.15
N LEU A 104 -17.72 2.33 -2.02
CA LEU A 104 -17.93 1.12 -1.22
C LEU A 104 -17.15 -0.06 -1.80
N ASP A 105 -17.19 -0.27 -3.11
CA ASP A 105 -16.41 -1.30 -3.80
C ASP A 105 -14.91 -1.11 -3.56
N ALA A 106 -14.42 0.14 -3.62
CA ALA A 106 -13.02 0.44 -3.37
C ALA A 106 -12.59 0.07 -1.94
N SER A 107 -13.46 0.34 -0.96
CA SER A 107 -13.22 -0.01 0.44
C SER A 107 -13.14 -1.53 0.66
N LEU A 108 -14.00 -2.31 -0.01
CA LEU A 108 -13.97 -3.78 0.01
C LEU A 108 -12.66 -4.32 -0.57
N GLY A 109 -12.10 -3.64 -1.57
CA GLY A 109 -10.81 -3.99 -2.15
C GLY A 109 -9.69 -4.06 -1.11
N TYR A 110 -9.69 -3.14 -0.14
CA TYR A 110 -8.70 -3.13 0.94
C TYR A 110 -8.88 -4.26 1.96
N TYR A 111 -10.09 -4.80 2.11
CA TYR A 111 -10.34 -5.98 2.95
C TYR A 111 -9.98 -7.29 2.26
N ILE A 112 -10.13 -7.35 0.93
CA ILE A 112 -9.77 -8.51 0.11
C ILE A 112 -8.25 -8.62 -0.12
N ASN A 113 -7.56 -7.49 -0.27
CA ASN A 113 -6.11 -7.43 -0.59
C ASN A 113 -5.21 -8.28 0.35
N PRO A 114 -5.38 -8.24 1.68
CA PRO A 114 -4.64 -9.10 2.61
C PRO A 114 -4.71 -10.59 2.29
N LEU A 115 -5.92 -11.09 2.02
CA LEU A 115 -6.17 -12.50 1.69
C LEU A 115 -5.54 -12.85 0.35
N LEU A 116 -5.66 -11.96 -0.63
CA LEU A 116 -5.02 -12.17 -1.92
C LEU A 116 -3.50 -12.21 -1.80
N ASN A 117 -2.87 -11.38 -0.98
CA ASN A 117 -1.43 -11.43 -0.74
C ASN A 117 -0.99 -12.76 -0.11
N VAL A 118 -1.80 -13.31 0.79
CA VAL A 118 -1.57 -14.66 1.34
C VAL A 118 -1.62 -15.69 0.21
N LEU A 119 -2.67 -15.69 -0.62
CA LEU A 119 -2.81 -16.62 -1.75
C LEU A 119 -1.66 -16.49 -2.75
N LEU A 120 -1.29 -15.27 -3.15
CA LEU A 120 -0.18 -15.00 -4.06
C LEU A 120 1.16 -15.47 -3.46
N GLY A 121 1.37 -15.27 -2.16
CA GLY A 121 2.56 -15.76 -1.46
C GLY A 121 2.64 -17.29 -1.48
N MET A 122 1.53 -17.97 -1.28
CA MET A 122 1.48 -19.43 -1.32
C MET A 122 1.73 -19.96 -2.74
N LEU A 123 1.04 -19.42 -3.74
CA LEU A 123 1.06 -19.91 -5.11
C LEU A 123 2.37 -19.58 -5.85
N PHE A 124 2.88 -18.35 -5.72
CA PHE A 124 4.00 -17.87 -6.53
C PHE A 124 5.34 -17.83 -5.81
N LEU A 125 5.35 -17.90 -4.48
CA LEU A 125 6.57 -17.87 -3.65
C LEU A 125 6.74 -19.15 -2.82
N GLY A 126 5.80 -20.09 -2.90
CA GLY A 126 5.86 -21.35 -2.15
C GLY A 126 5.77 -21.16 -0.63
N GLU A 127 5.17 -20.06 -0.17
CA GLU A 127 5.02 -19.81 1.27
C GLU A 127 4.08 -20.84 1.90
N ARG A 128 4.54 -21.51 2.96
CA ARG A 128 3.73 -22.46 3.73
C ARG A 128 3.25 -21.80 5.01
N LEU A 129 1.92 -21.79 5.19
CA LEU A 129 1.28 -21.32 6.41
C LEU A 129 1.26 -22.41 7.48
N ARG A 130 1.40 -21.98 8.73
CA ARG A 130 1.19 -22.84 9.90
C ARG A 130 -0.30 -23.03 10.19
N LYS A 131 -0.63 -24.04 11.00
CA LYS A 131 -2.03 -24.34 11.40
C LYS A 131 -2.76 -23.12 11.98
N LEU A 132 -2.11 -22.37 12.87
CA LEU A 132 -2.70 -21.16 13.46
C LEU A 132 -2.84 -20.00 12.45
N GLN A 133 -1.93 -19.89 11.49
CA GLN A 133 -2.04 -18.90 10.42
C GLN A 133 -3.18 -19.23 9.46
N TRP A 134 -3.40 -20.51 9.18
CA TRP A 134 -4.57 -20.96 8.42
C TRP A 134 -5.87 -20.62 9.13
N PHE A 135 -5.93 -20.83 10.44
CA PHE A 135 -7.10 -20.42 11.23
C PHE A 135 -7.32 -18.90 11.19
N ALA A 136 -6.26 -18.10 11.30
CA ALA A 136 -6.36 -16.65 11.12
C ALA A 136 -6.84 -16.26 9.71
N VAL A 137 -6.33 -16.90 8.66
CA VAL A 137 -6.81 -16.66 7.28
C VAL A 137 -8.29 -17.01 7.14
N ALA A 138 -8.75 -18.11 7.73
CA ALA A 138 -10.15 -18.51 7.70
C ALA A 138 -11.05 -17.47 8.41
N LEU A 139 -10.66 -16.99 9.59
CA LEU A 139 -11.39 -15.93 10.29
C LEU A 139 -11.47 -14.64 9.48
N ALA A 140 -10.36 -14.22 8.89
CA ALA A 140 -10.31 -13.04 8.05
C ALA A 140 -11.19 -13.23 6.80
N ALA A 141 -11.15 -14.41 6.15
CA ALA A 141 -12.00 -14.74 5.03
C ALA A 141 -13.50 -14.72 5.38
N ILE A 142 -13.88 -15.17 6.57
CA ILE A 142 -15.26 -15.07 7.06
C ILE A 142 -15.66 -13.59 7.21
N GLY A 143 -14.83 -12.77 7.86
CA GLY A 143 -15.10 -11.33 8.03
C GLY A 143 -15.28 -10.59 6.70
N VAL A 144 -14.42 -10.89 5.71
CA VAL A 144 -14.53 -10.36 4.34
C VAL A 144 -15.78 -10.92 3.63
N GLY A 145 -16.07 -12.20 3.80
CA GLY A 145 -17.26 -12.85 3.24
C GLY A 145 -18.57 -12.21 3.72
N ILE A 146 -18.65 -11.84 5.00
CA ILE A 146 -19.80 -11.10 5.55
C ILE A 146 -19.98 -9.76 4.83
N GLN A 147 -18.90 -8.99 4.65
CA GLN A 147 -18.96 -7.73 3.90
C GLN A 147 -19.38 -7.93 2.44
N LEU A 148 -18.91 -8.99 1.79
CA LEU A 148 -19.31 -9.32 0.42
C LEU A 148 -20.81 -9.65 0.31
N VAL A 149 -21.36 -10.38 1.28
CA VAL A 149 -22.81 -10.68 1.33
C VAL A 149 -23.62 -9.41 1.58
N VAL A 150 -23.20 -8.57 2.51
CA VAL A 150 -23.84 -7.27 2.81
C VAL A 150 -23.79 -6.34 1.60
N PHE A 151 -22.69 -6.37 0.85
CA PHE A 151 -22.53 -5.57 -0.37
C PHE A 151 -23.47 -6.00 -1.50
N GLY A 152 -23.96 -7.25 -1.50
CA GLY A 152 -25.08 -7.69 -2.34
C GLY A 152 -24.81 -7.77 -3.84
N SER A 153 -23.58 -7.53 -4.30
CA SER A 153 -23.20 -7.62 -5.71
C SER A 153 -21.75 -8.07 -5.91
N VAL A 154 -21.34 -8.38 -7.14
CA VAL A 154 -19.96 -8.77 -7.44
C VAL A 154 -19.07 -7.52 -7.47
N PRO A 155 -18.08 -7.38 -6.56
CA PRO A 155 -17.34 -6.13 -6.43
C PRO A 155 -16.15 -6.09 -7.40
N ILE A 156 -16.44 -5.84 -8.67
CA ILE A 156 -15.43 -5.86 -9.75
C ILE A 156 -14.29 -4.88 -9.46
N VAL A 157 -14.61 -3.68 -8.97
CA VAL A 157 -13.62 -2.66 -8.59
C VAL A 157 -12.74 -3.16 -7.44
N ALA A 158 -13.33 -3.77 -6.40
CA ALA A 158 -12.59 -4.33 -5.28
C ALA A 158 -11.58 -5.40 -5.74
N ILE A 159 -12.03 -6.30 -6.63
CA ILE A 159 -11.20 -7.37 -7.18
C ILE A 159 -10.07 -6.79 -8.03
N ALA A 160 -10.37 -5.80 -8.87
CA ALA A 160 -9.36 -5.15 -9.70
C ALA A 160 -8.30 -4.43 -8.85
N LEU A 161 -8.71 -3.71 -7.80
CA LEU A 161 -7.81 -3.04 -6.86
C LEU A 161 -6.98 -4.03 -6.05
N ALA A 162 -7.61 -5.07 -5.50
CA ALA A 162 -6.92 -6.11 -4.75
C ALA A 162 -5.86 -6.81 -5.63
N THR A 163 -6.26 -7.19 -6.85
CA THR A 163 -5.42 -7.91 -7.81
C THR A 163 -4.24 -7.05 -8.28
N SER A 164 -4.50 -5.84 -8.76
CA SER A 164 -3.43 -4.95 -9.23
C SER A 164 -2.39 -4.66 -8.15
N PHE A 165 -2.82 -4.34 -6.93
CA PHE A 165 -1.89 -4.04 -5.84
C PHE A 165 -1.21 -5.29 -5.25
N GLY A 166 -1.91 -6.44 -5.23
CA GLY A 166 -1.32 -7.72 -4.80
C GLY A 166 -0.23 -8.19 -5.76
N PHE A 167 -0.47 -8.13 -7.07
CA PHE A 167 0.54 -8.42 -8.08
C PHE A 167 1.69 -7.39 -8.08
N TYR A 168 1.39 -6.11 -7.83
CA TYR A 168 2.43 -5.11 -7.58
C TYR A 168 3.35 -5.54 -6.44
N GLY A 169 2.79 -5.89 -5.27
CA GLY A 169 3.56 -6.40 -4.13
C GLY A 169 4.40 -7.64 -4.44
N LEU A 170 3.80 -8.61 -5.16
CA LEU A 170 4.48 -9.83 -5.59
C LEU A 170 5.67 -9.55 -6.51
N LEU A 171 5.48 -8.71 -7.53
CA LEU A 171 6.52 -8.37 -8.49
C LEU A 171 7.63 -7.54 -7.84
N ARG A 172 7.28 -6.54 -7.02
CA ARG A 172 8.24 -5.76 -6.21
C ARG A 172 9.09 -6.66 -5.32
N LYS A 173 8.51 -7.72 -4.78
CA LYS A 173 9.25 -8.70 -3.97
C LYS A 173 10.20 -9.55 -4.83
N LYS A 174 9.81 -9.94 -6.05
CA LYS A 174 10.64 -10.78 -6.95
C LYS A 174 11.75 -10.02 -7.68
N ILE A 175 11.57 -8.73 -7.95
CA ILE A 175 12.46 -7.97 -8.84
C ILE A 175 13.84 -7.65 -8.21
N GLN A 176 13.95 -7.74 -6.88
CA GLN A 176 15.19 -7.48 -6.13
C GLN A 176 15.84 -6.14 -6.48
N VAL A 177 15.03 -5.09 -6.64
CA VAL A 177 15.47 -3.70 -6.77
C VAL A 177 15.17 -3.01 -5.45
N ASP A 178 16.10 -2.19 -4.97
CA ASP A 178 15.88 -1.45 -3.73
C ASP A 178 14.68 -0.49 -3.85
N ALA A 179 14.03 -0.22 -2.72
CA ALA A 179 12.79 0.56 -2.65
C ALA A 179 12.92 1.92 -3.36
N GLN A 180 14.00 2.66 -3.08
CA GLN A 180 14.22 4.01 -3.60
C GLN A 180 14.43 4.00 -5.12
N THR A 181 15.37 3.20 -5.62
CA THR A 181 15.66 3.10 -7.07
C THR A 181 14.42 2.65 -7.85
N GLY A 182 13.71 1.66 -7.32
CA GLY A 182 12.54 1.11 -7.97
C GLY A 182 11.37 2.10 -8.05
N LEU A 183 11.05 2.77 -6.94
CA LEU A 183 9.99 3.79 -6.94
C LEU A 183 10.35 5.01 -7.78
N PHE A 184 11.63 5.41 -7.80
CA PHE A 184 12.09 6.49 -8.67
C PHE A 184 11.78 6.19 -10.14
N LEU A 185 12.14 5.00 -10.62
CA LEU A 185 11.84 4.57 -11.99
C LEU A 185 10.34 4.44 -12.26
N GLU A 186 9.57 3.89 -11.32
CA GLU A 186 8.10 3.82 -11.43
C GLU A 186 7.48 5.22 -11.59
N THR A 187 7.89 6.18 -10.77
CA THR A 187 7.41 7.57 -10.87
C THR A 187 7.90 8.27 -12.13
N LEU A 188 9.13 8.00 -12.58
CA LEU A 188 9.67 8.54 -13.83
C LEU A 188 8.88 8.05 -15.05
N PHE A 189 8.42 6.79 -15.05
CA PHE A 189 7.57 6.27 -16.14
C PHE A 189 6.18 6.92 -16.16
N MET A 190 5.66 7.28 -15.00
CA MET A 190 4.35 7.95 -14.88
C MET A 190 4.43 9.47 -15.10
N LEU A 191 5.62 10.05 -14.95
CA LEU A 191 5.84 11.50 -15.01
C LEU A 191 5.36 12.15 -16.32
N PRO A 192 5.60 11.59 -17.53
CA PRO A 192 5.12 12.20 -18.76
C PRO A 192 3.60 12.36 -18.79
N ALA A 193 2.86 11.33 -18.36
CA ALA A 193 1.40 11.39 -18.33
C ALA A 193 0.89 12.42 -17.32
N ALA A 194 1.49 12.48 -16.12
CA ALA A 194 1.16 13.47 -15.10
C ALA A 194 1.47 14.91 -15.55
N ALA A 195 2.60 15.11 -16.22
CA ALA A 195 3.00 16.42 -16.75
C ALA A 195 2.08 16.86 -17.90
N ILE A 196 1.74 15.96 -18.82
CA ILE A 196 0.77 16.25 -19.90
C ILE A 196 -0.56 16.68 -19.30
N TYR A 197 -1.06 15.95 -18.29
CA TYR A 197 -2.30 16.32 -17.63
C TYR A 197 -2.24 17.71 -17.01
N LEU A 198 -1.24 17.99 -16.16
CA LEU A 198 -1.17 19.27 -15.44
C LEU A 198 -0.93 20.48 -16.36
N ILE A 199 -0.13 20.32 -17.42
CA ILE A 199 0.24 21.44 -18.29
C ILE A 199 -0.83 21.71 -19.36
N TRP A 200 -1.48 20.66 -19.87
CA TRP A 200 -2.30 20.78 -21.08
C TRP A 200 -3.77 20.38 -20.93
N LEU A 201 -4.13 19.57 -19.93
CA LEU A 201 -5.49 19.01 -19.80
C LEU A 201 -6.23 19.49 -18.55
N ALA A 202 -5.51 19.89 -17.51
CA ALA A 202 -6.10 20.29 -16.24
C ALA A 202 -6.72 21.68 -16.36
N ASP A 203 -8.04 21.72 -16.52
CA ASP A 203 -8.85 22.92 -16.58
C ASP A 203 -9.76 23.00 -15.34
N THR A 204 -9.15 23.25 -14.18
CA THR A 204 -9.85 23.38 -12.89
C THR A 204 -9.45 24.70 -12.23
N PRO A 205 -10.27 25.26 -11.33
CA PRO A 205 -9.90 26.47 -10.59
C PRO A 205 -8.61 26.30 -9.75
N THR A 206 -8.17 25.07 -9.52
CA THR A 206 -7.00 24.74 -8.71
C THR A 206 -5.78 24.32 -9.53
N SER A 207 -5.91 24.12 -10.86
CA SER A 207 -4.82 23.60 -11.69
C SER A 207 -3.67 24.59 -11.85
N ASP A 208 -3.97 25.90 -11.83
CA ASP A 208 -2.94 26.94 -11.81
C ASP A 208 -2.47 27.21 -10.37
N MET A 209 -1.29 26.65 -10.05
CA MET A 209 -0.65 26.86 -8.76
C MET A 209 -0.33 28.33 -8.47
N ALA A 210 -0.17 29.20 -9.48
CA ALA A 210 0.08 30.63 -9.23
C ALA A 210 -1.15 31.37 -8.68
N LEU A 211 -2.36 30.86 -8.96
CA LEU A 211 -3.63 31.43 -8.52
C LEU A 211 -4.11 30.84 -7.18
N ASN A 212 -3.54 29.72 -6.77
CA ASN A 212 -3.88 29.04 -5.52
C ASN A 212 -3.35 29.75 -4.28
N THR A 213 -3.99 29.49 -3.14
CA THR A 213 -3.43 29.85 -1.84
C THR A 213 -2.14 29.08 -1.58
N TRP A 214 -1.21 29.68 -0.82
CA TRP A 214 0.05 29.01 -0.48
C TRP A 214 -0.18 27.73 0.32
N GLN A 215 -1.24 27.67 1.14
CA GLN A 215 -1.62 26.49 1.91
C GLN A 215 -2.03 25.34 0.98
N LEU A 216 -2.85 25.62 -0.04
CA LEU A 216 -3.27 24.62 -1.01
C LEU A 216 -2.07 24.09 -1.79
N ASN A 217 -1.21 24.98 -2.28
CA ASN A 217 0.01 24.57 -2.98
C ASN A 217 0.94 23.73 -2.10
N LEU A 218 1.08 24.09 -0.82
CA LEU A 218 1.87 23.31 0.13
C LEU A 218 1.28 21.90 0.30
N LEU A 219 -0.05 21.79 0.43
CA LEU A 219 -0.71 20.49 0.46
C LEU A 219 -0.40 19.71 -0.84
N LEU A 220 -0.61 20.28 -2.02
CA LEU A 220 -0.32 19.62 -3.30
C LEU A 220 1.13 19.13 -3.41
N VAL A 221 2.11 19.91 -2.94
CA VAL A 221 3.52 19.49 -2.86
C VAL A 221 3.71 18.33 -1.87
N CYS A 222 3.10 18.43 -0.68
CA CYS A 222 3.13 17.39 0.33
C CYS A 222 2.48 16.07 -0.13
N ALA A 223 1.63 16.08 -1.17
CA ALA A 223 1.05 14.86 -1.76
C ALA A 223 2.15 13.87 -2.19
N GLY A 224 3.27 14.39 -2.72
CA GLY A 224 4.43 13.57 -3.07
C GLY A 224 5.00 12.84 -1.86
N VAL A 225 5.16 13.53 -0.74
CA VAL A 225 5.71 12.97 0.52
C VAL A 225 4.73 12.00 1.16
N VAL A 226 3.48 12.43 1.37
CA VAL A 226 2.43 11.66 2.05
C VAL A 226 2.16 10.35 1.33
N THR A 227 2.32 10.28 0.01
CA THR A 227 2.07 9.06 -0.75
C THR A 227 3.31 8.23 -1.07
N THR A 228 4.50 8.85 -1.18
CA THR A 228 5.76 8.14 -1.43
C THR A 228 6.31 7.45 -0.19
N LEU A 229 6.25 8.10 0.99
CA LEU A 229 6.80 7.51 2.22
C LEU A 229 6.15 6.15 2.56
N PRO A 230 4.82 5.99 2.51
CA PRO A 230 4.19 4.68 2.71
C PRO A 230 4.66 3.64 1.69
N LEU A 231 4.82 4.02 0.42
CA LEU A 231 5.29 3.10 -0.63
C LEU A 231 6.76 2.68 -0.43
N LEU A 232 7.63 3.61 -0.02
CA LEU A 232 9.01 3.29 0.34
C LEU A 232 9.05 2.29 1.50
N CYS A 233 8.22 2.52 2.52
CA CYS A 233 8.08 1.60 3.64
C CYS A 233 7.51 0.25 3.19
N PHE A 234 6.43 0.24 2.41
CA PHE A 234 5.79 -0.98 1.90
C PHE A 234 6.75 -1.81 1.06
N THR A 235 7.40 -1.21 0.06
CA THR A 235 8.34 -1.93 -0.82
C THR A 235 9.57 -2.40 -0.05
N GLY A 236 10.04 -1.62 0.92
CA GLY A 236 11.09 -2.02 1.86
C GLY A 236 10.67 -3.21 2.74
N ALA A 237 9.41 -3.26 3.18
CA ALA A 237 8.85 -4.37 3.94
C ALA A 237 8.64 -5.62 3.07
N ALA A 238 8.11 -5.47 1.86
CA ALA A 238 7.85 -6.55 0.91
C ALA A 238 9.14 -7.31 0.53
N ALA A 239 10.26 -6.60 0.42
CA ALA A 239 11.57 -7.20 0.19
C ALA A 239 12.06 -8.05 1.39
N ARG A 240 11.58 -7.79 2.61
CA ARG A 240 12.10 -8.38 3.86
C ARG A 240 11.15 -9.38 4.54
N LEU A 241 9.85 -9.24 4.31
CA LEU A 241 8.82 -10.08 4.92
C LEU A 241 8.21 -11.01 3.89
N LYS A 242 7.68 -12.16 4.36
CA LYS A 242 6.79 -12.99 3.55
C LYS A 242 5.60 -12.17 3.06
N LEU A 243 5.14 -12.43 1.84
CA LEU A 243 3.99 -11.72 1.26
C LEU A 243 2.72 -12.01 2.06
N SER A 244 2.55 -13.23 2.56
CA SER A 244 1.48 -13.57 3.52
C SER A 244 1.54 -12.74 4.80
N THR A 245 2.72 -12.59 5.42
CA THR A 245 2.90 -11.74 6.60
C THR A 245 2.55 -10.28 6.30
N LEU A 246 2.97 -9.77 5.15
CA LEU A 246 2.66 -8.42 4.72
C LEU A 246 1.14 -8.20 4.54
N GLY A 247 0.44 -9.21 4.01
CA GLY A 247 -1.02 -9.23 3.93
C GLY A 247 -1.68 -8.99 5.29
N PHE A 248 -1.26 -9.67 6.36
CA PHE A 248 -1.82 -9.42 7.69
C PHE A 248 -1.54 -8.00 8.19
N PHE A 249 -0.34 -7.45 7.96
CA PHE A 249 -0.03 -6.07 8.34
C PHE A 249 -0.94 -5.04 7.62
N GLN A 250 -1.43 -5.34 6.42
CA GLN A 250 -2.34 -4.44 5.70
C GLN A 250 -3.61 -4.13 6.47
N TYR A 251 -4.13 -5.04 7.29
CA TYR A 251 -5.35 -4.79 8.06
C TYR A 251 -5.22 -3.63 9.07
N ILE A 252 -4.01 -3.17 9.40
CA ILE A 252 -3.79 -1.95 10.18
C ILE A 252 -4.43 -0.74 9.46
N GLY A 253 -4.27 -0.64 8.14
CA GLY A 253 -4.77 0.48 7.34
C GLY A 253 -6.29 0.64 7.45
N PRO A 254 -7.09 -0.34 6.98
CA PRO A 254 -8.54 -0.31 7.09
C PRO A 254 -9.05 -0.16 8.53
N SER A 255 -8.33 -0.72 9.52
CA SER A 255 -8.71 -0.57 10.93
C SER A 255 -8.59 0.87 11.41
N LEU A 256 -7.49 1.56 11.07
CA LEU A 256 -7.31 2.97 11.39
C LEU A 256 -8.30 3.86 10.64
N MET A 257 -8.57 3.56 9.37
CA MET A 257 -9.58 4.28 8.59
C MET A 257 -10.96 4.15 9.21
N PHE A 258 -11.33 2.95 9.65
CA PHE A 258 -12.59 2.70 10.35
C PHE A 258 -12.69 3.48 11.68
N LEU A 259 -11.62 3.47 12.49
CA LEU A 259 -11.58 4.25 13.73
C LEU A 259 -11.70 5.75 13.47
N LEU A 260 -11.05 6.27 12.42
CA LEU A 260 -11.20 7.67 12.02
C LEU A 260 -12.63 8.00 11.58
N ALA A 261 -13.24 7.15 10.76
CA ALA A 261 -14.62 7.32 10.30
C ALA A 261 -15.61 7.45 11.47
N VAL A 262 -15.52 6.56 12.45
CA VAL A 262 -16.44 6.52 13.59
C VAL A 262 -16.11 7.59 14.65
N LEU A 263 -14.85 7.66 15.10
CA LEU A 263 -14.47 8.48 16.26
C LEU A 263 -14.24 9.95 15.92
N VAL A 264 -13.78 10.25 14.70
CA VAL A 264 -13.43 11.63 14.29
C VAL A 264 -14.49 12.21 13.37
N TYR A 265 -15.05 11.42 12.46
CA TYR A 265 -16.04 11.89 11.49
C TYR A 265 -17.49 11.56 11.84
N GLY A 266 -17.72 10.82 12.92
CA GLY A 266 -19.07 10.53 13.43
C GLY A 266 -19.90 9.62 12.54
N GLU A 267 -19.27 8.80 11.69
CA GLU A 267 -20.00 7.81 10.90
C GLU A 267 -20.67 6.75 11.79
N ALA A 268 -21.83 6.27 11.35
CA ALA A 268 -22.60 5.27 12.08
C ALA A 268 -21.79 3.97 12.26
N PHE A 269 -21.67 3.54 13.52
CA PHE A 269 -21.12 2.25 13.89
C PHE A 269 -22.19 1.17 13.69
N THR A 270 -22.21 0.57 12.51
CA THR A 270 -23.19 -0.46 12.15
C THR A 270 -22.74 -1.86 12.60
N SER A 271 -23.70 -2.73 12.89
CA SER A 271 -23.44 -4.07 13.42
C SER A 271 -22.64 -4.96 12.46
N ASP A 272 -22.83 -4.81 11.15
CA ASP A 272 -22.08 -5.54 10.12
C ASP A 272 -20.58 -5.16 10.14
N LYS A 273 -20.26 -3.86 10.21
CA LYS A 273 -18.87 -3.38 10.31
C LYS A 273 -18.22 -3.86 11.60
N ALA A 274 -18.97 -3.83 12.72
CA ALA A 274 -18.50 -4.32 14.01
C ALA A 274 -18.13 -5.81 13.99
N ILE A 275 -18.99 -6.65 13.39
CA ILE A 275 -18.76 -8.09 13.26
C ILE A 275 -17.54 -8.36 12.38
N THR A 276 -17.44 -7.72 11.21
CA THR A 276 -16.28 -7.85 10.32
C THR A 276 -14.99 -7.44 11.03
N PHE A 277 -15.02 -6.31 11.74
CA PHE A 277 -13.88 -5.84 12.51
C PHE A 277 -13.45 -6.86 13.58
N ALA A 278 -14.41 -7.44 14.32
CA ALA A 278 -14.13 -8.47 15.32
C ALA A 278 -13.47 -9.73 14.72
N PHE A 279 -13.94 -10.21 13.57
CA PHE A 279 -13.32 -11.34 12.86
C PHE A 279 -11.88 -11.04 12.43
N ILE A 280 -11.66 -9.87 11.81
CA ILE A 280 -10.33 -9.45 11.34
C ILE A 280 -9.36 -9.27 12.50
N TRP A 281 -9.79 -8.63 13.60
CA TRP A 281 -8.92 -8.43 14.75
C TRP A 281 -8.64 -9.71 15.52
N SER A 282 -9.60 -10.62 15.60
CA SER A 282 -9.36 -11.97 16.12
C SER A 282 -8.32 -12.71 15.28
N ALA A 283 -8.42 -12.63 13.96
CA ALA A 283 -7.43 -13.19 13.04
C ALA A 283 -6.03 -12.58 13.25
N LEU A 284 -5.95 -11.25 13.39
CA LEU A 284 -4.69 -10.54 13.64
C LEU A 284 -4.06 -10.95 14.96
N VAL A 285 -4.82 -10.98 16.06
CA VAL A 285 -4.33 -11.38 17.38
C VAL A 285 -3.75 -12.79 17.32
N ILE A 286 -4.46 -13.74 16.68
CA ILE A 286 -3.98 -15.12 16.53
C ILE A 286 -2.71 -15.18 15.69
N PHE A 287 -2.67 -14.47 14.56
CA PHE A 287 -1.51 -14.39 13.71
C PHE A 287 -0.28 -13.81 14.43
N SER A 288 -0.48 -12.73 15.19
CA SER A 288 0.56 -12.10 15.99
C SER A 288 1.09 -13.01 17.10
N ILE A 289 0.20 -13.71 17.82
CA ILE A 289 0.59 -14.67 18.87
C ILE A 289 1.42 -15.82 18.27
N ASP A 290 0.98 -16.40 17.14
CA ASP A 290 1.72 -17.46 16.44
C ASP A 290 3.11 -16.98 15.96
N GLY A 291 3.18 -15.75 15.44
CA GLY A 291 4.44 -15.09 15.06
C GLY A 291 5.40 -14.95 16.25
N LEU A 292 4.91 -14.44 17.38
CA LEU A 292 5.70 -14.26 18.60
C LEU A 292 6.16 -15.60 19.19
N LYS A 293 5.26 -16.58 19.34
CA LYS A 293 5.61 -17.90 19.90
C LYS A 293 6.73 -18.57 19.13
N THR A 294 6.69 -18.49 17.80
CA THR A 294 7.74 -19.08 16.95
C THR A 294 9.06 -18.31 17.06
N GLY A 295 9.01 -16.98 17.09
CA GLY A 295 10.20 -16.15 17.28
C GLY A 295 10.90 -16.42 18.61
N HIS A 296 10.14 -16.72 19.67
CA HIS A 296 10.69 -17.10 20.98
C HIS A 296 11.22 -18.54 21.00
N ALA A 297 10.51 -19.50 20.41
CA ALA A 297 10.96 -20.90 20.33
C ALA A 297 12.29 -21.05 19.57
N ALA A 298 12.43 -20.35 18.43
CA ALA A 298 13.67 -20.33 17.65
C ALA A 298 14.85 -19.65 18.37
N ARG A 299 14.57 -18.77 19.34
CA ARG A 299 15.59 -18.14 20.20
C ARG A 299 16.01 -19.04 21.36
N ARG A 300 15.09 -19.84 21.90
CA ARG A 300 15.35 -20.74 23.02
C ARG A 300 16.17 -21.96 22.58
N ALA A 301 15.79 -22.60 21.47
CA ALA A 301 16.50 -23.73 20.88
C ALA A 301 17.91 -23.41 20.31
N ARG A 302 18.37 -22.15 20.39
CA ARG A 302 19.74 -21.72 20.01
C ARG A 302 20.56 -21.23 21.20
N ARG A 303 19.96 -21.20 22.40
CA ARG A 303 20.63 -20.89 23.66
C ARG A 303 21.01 -22.16 24.45
N ASP A 304 20.32 -23.25 24.16
CA ASP A 304 20.62 -24.61 24.60
C ASP A 304 21.53 -25.29 23.57
#